data_AF-A0A435DXA9-F1
#
_entry.id   AF-A0A435DXA9-F1
#
_cell.length_a   1.000
_cell.length_b   1.000
_cell.length_c   1.000
_cell.angle_alpha   90.00
_cell.angle_beta   90.00
_cell.angle_gamma   90.00
#
_symmetry.space_group_name_H-M   'P 1'
#
loop_
_entity.id
_entity.type
_entity.pdbx_description
1 polymer ?
#
loop_
_entity_poly.entity_id
_entity_poly.type
_entity_poly.pdbx_seq_one_letter_code
_entity_poly.pdbx_strand_id
1 'polypeptide(L)' 'ICIGSAKTLVLRGVLPATQHMSGAQWLVPVEALTSDSVRIGVQKIIDRRPQHYEDYQYDKVVRLPGI' A
#
# COMPACT_ATOMS: atom_id res chain seq x y z
N ILE A 1 -5.04 4.92 -0.72
CA ILE A 1 -4.37 3.66 -0.27
C ILE A 1 -3.18 4.01 0.62
N CYS A 2 -2.73 3.13 1.52
CA CYS A 2 -1.57 3.42 2.38
C CYS A 2 -0.24 3.00 1.72
N ILE A 3 0.88 3.48 2.26
CA ILE A 3 2.24 3.18 1.76
C ILE A 3 2.51 1.66 1.72
N GLY A 4 2.07 0.90 2.74
CA GLY A 4 2.25 -0.55 2.75
C GLY A 4 1.49 -1.26 1.62
N SER A 5 0.28 -0.80 1.30
CA SER A 5 -0.47 -1.29 0.15
C SER A 5 0.21 -0.96 -1.17
N ALA A 6 0.69 0.28 -1.33
CA ALA A 6 1.43 0.69 -2.53
C ALA A 6 2.72 -0.12 -2.70
N LYS A 7 3.53 -0.28 -1.65
CA LYS A 7 4.72 -1.14 -1.63
C LYS A 7 4.41 -2.57 -2.06
N THR A 8 3.28 -3.12 -1.60
CA THR A 8 2.85 -4.47 -1.99
C THR A 8 2.59 -4.57 -3.50
N LEU A 9 1.99 -3.54 -4.12
CA LEU A 9 1.76 -3.52 -5.58
C LEU A 9 3.07 -3.47 -6.36
N VAL A 10 4.05 -2.70 -5.87
CA VAL A 10 5.37 -2.61 -6.48
C VAL A 10 6.11 -3.93 -6.40
N LEU A 11 6.15 -4.55 -5.21
CA LEU A 11 6.81 -5.85 -5.01
C LEU A 11 6.17 -6.99 -5.83
N ARG A 12 4.88 -6.87 -6.15
CA ARG A 12 4.17 -7.82 -7.03
C ARG A 12 4.34 -7.51 -8.53
N GLY A 13 5.06 -6.44 -8.88
CA GLY A 13 5.23 -6.00 -10.27
C GLY A 13 3.97 -5.44 -10.92
N VAL A 14 2.94 -5.11 -10.14
CA VAL A 14 1.68 -4.56 -10.64
C VAL A 14 1.78 -3.05 -10.83
N LEU A 15 2.42 -2.36 -9.88
CA LEU A 15 2.73 -0.95 -9.98
C LEU A 15 4.19 -0.82 -10.43
N PRO A 16 4.46 -0.34 -11.66
CA PRO A 16 5.83 -0.09 -12.08
C PRO A 16 6.37 1.07 -11.25
N ALA A 17 7.32 0.77 -10.38
CA ALA A 17 8.00 1.77 -9.59
C ALA A 17 9.47 1.38 -9.45
N THR A 18 10.33 2.38 -9.53
CA THR A 18 11.77 2.18 -9.44
C THR A 18 12.28 2.81 -8.17
N GLN A 19 13.15 2.09 -7.47
CA GLN A 19 13.89 2.62 -6.32
C GLN A 19 15.31 2.90 -6.77
N HIS A 20 15.82 4.11 -6.46
CA HIS A 20 17.20 4.44 -6.79
C HIS A 20 18.20 3.65 -5.93
N MET A 21 17.85 3.40 -4.67
CA MET A 21 18.62 2.59 -3.72
C MET A 21 17.69 1.95 -2.71
N SER A 22 18.09 0.83 -2.09
CA SER A 22 17.28 0.18 -1.06
C SER A 22 16.96 1.15 0.08
N GLY A 23 15.67 1.27 0.42
CA GLY A 23 15.16 2.19 1.43
C GLY A 23 14.83 3.60 0.94
N ALA A 24 15.21 3.99 -0.29
CA ALA A 24 14.82 5.27 -0.86
C ALA A 24 13.35 5.33 -1.27
N GLN A 25 12.88 6.52 -1.66
CA GLN A 25 11.53 6.70 -2.18
C GLN A 25 11.35 5.94 -3.50
N TRP A 26 10.12 5.47 -3.73
CA TRP A 26 9.73 4.83 -4.98
C TRP A 26 9.30 5.90 -5.98
N LEU A 27 9.93 5.90 -7.16
CA LEU A 27 9.52 6.73 -8.29
C LEU A 27 8.52 5.97 -9.12
N VAL A 28 7.31 6.53 -9.25
CA VAL A 28 6.19 5.94 -9.99
C VAL A 28 5.90 6.81 -11.21
N PRO A 29 5.94 6.27 -12.44
CA PRO A 29 5.53 7.01 -13.63
C PRO A 29 4.03 7.34 -13.57
N VAL A 30 3.65 8.57 -13.91
CA VAL A 30 2.25 9.04 -13.78
C VAL A 30 1.35 8.32 -14.80
N GLU A 31 1.88 8.07 -15.99
CA GLU A 31 1.25 7.31 -17.07
C GLU A 31 0.89 5.88 -16.65
N ALA A 32 1.61 5.29 -15.70
CA ALA A 32 1.30 3.96 -15.21
C ALA A 32 0.08 3.95 -14.29
N LEU A 33 -0.27 5.07 -13.66
CA LEU A 33 -1.39 5.15 -12.72
C LEU A 33 -2.75 4.97 -13.40
N THR A 34 -2.84 5.30 -14.69
CA THR A 34 -4.06 5.13 -15.50
C THR A 34 -4.18 3.75 -16.12
N SER A 35 -3.13 2.93 -16.06
CA SER A 35 -3.15 1.58 -16.63
C SER A 35 -4.16 0.67 -15.93
N ASP A 36 -4.86 -0.16 -16.69
CA ASP A 36 -5.88 -1.06 -16.16
C ASP A 36 -5.30 -2.07 -15.16
N SER A 37 -4.06 -2.51 -15.36
CA SER A 37 -3.37 -3.41 -14.44
C SER A 37 -3.23 -2.79 -13.05
N VAL A 38 -2.84 -1.51 -12.97
CA VAL A 38 -2.72 -0.77 -11.71
C VAL A 38 -4.10 -0.56 -11.07
N ARG A 39 -5.11 -0.19 -11.86
CA ARG A 39 -6.49 0.01 -11.36
C ARG A 39 -7.08 -1.28 -10.79
N ILE A 40 -6.92 -2.41 -11.49
CA ILE A 40 -7.35 -3.74 -11.01
C ILE A 40 -6.59 -4.14 -9.75
N GLY A 41 -5.27 -3.89 -9.69
CA GLY A 41 -4.45 -4.15 -8.51
C GLY A 41 -4.91 -3.37 -7.28
N VAL A 42 -5.23 -2.09 -7.47
CA VAL A 42 -5.78 -1.22 -6.43
C VAL A 42 -7.16 -1.70 -6.00
N GLN A 43 -8.03 -2.08 -6.93
CA GLN A 43 -9.37 -2.58 -6.61
C GLN A 43 -9.31 -3.82 -5.72
N LYS A 44 -8.44 -4.79 -6.04
CA LYS A 44 -8.23 -5.98 -5.18
C LYS A 44 -7.78 -5.64 -3.76
N ILE A 45 -7.01 -4.56 -3.59
CA ILE A 45 -6.60 -4.09 -2.26
C ILE A 45 -7.78 -3.45 -1.52
N ILE A 46 -8.63 -2.73 -2.24
CA ILE A 46 -9.84 -2.12 -1.68
C ILE A 46 -10.83 -3.23 -1.27
N ASP A 47 -11.07 -4.23 -2.13
CA ASP A 47 -11.98 -5.33 -1.86
C ASP A 47 -11.53 -6.18 -0.65
N ARG A 48 -10.21 -6.28 -0.40
CA ARG A 48 -9.68 -6.97 0.78
C ARG A 48 -9.82 -6.18 2.07
N ARG A 49 -10.07 -4.87 2.00
CA ARG A 49 -10.16 -4.04 3.22
C ARG A 49 -11.51 -4.28 3.87
N PRO A 50 -11.55 -4.54 5.19
CA PRO A 50 -12.82 -4.58 5.90
C PRO A 50 -13.50 -3.20 5.79
N GLN A 51 -14.80 -3.20 5.45
CA GLN A 51 -15.61 -1.98 5.31
C GLN A 51 -15.74 -1.21 6.64
N HIS A 52 -15.63 -1.91 7.77
CA HIS A 52 -15.66 -1.34 9.11
C HIS A 52 -14.23 -1.25 9.66
N TYR A 53 -13.73 0.00 9.79
CA TYR A 53 -12.36 0.31 10.19
C TYR A 53 -12.04 -0.04 11.66
N GLU A 54 -13.05 -0.27 12.51
CA GLU A 54 -12.86 -0.53 13.95
C GLU A 54 -11.99 -1.76 14.25
N ASP A 55 -11.95 -2.73 13.33
CA ASP A 55 -11.12 -3.95 13.46
C ASP A 55 -9.75 -3.86 12.76
N TYR A 56 -9.47 -2.76 12.04
CA TYR A 56 -8.19 -2.58 11.35
C TYR A 56 -7.15 -2.02 12.33
N GLN A 57 -6.55 -2.91 13.13
CA GLN A 57 -5.57 -2.64 14.20
C GLN A 57 -4.21 -2.10 13.71
N TYR A 58 -4.16 -0.99 12.97
CA TYR A 58 -2.88 -0.30 12.74
C TYR A 58 -2.50 0.63 13.90
N ASP A 59 -3.49 1.09 14.69
CA ASP A 59 -3.30 2.03 15.82
C ASP A 59 -3.41 1.40 17.23
N LYS A 60 -3.56 0.07 17.35
CA LYS A 60 -3.47 -0.57 18.68
C LYS A 60 -2.00 -0.72 19.07
N VAL A 61 -1.36 0.40 19.39
CA VAL A 61 -0.17 0.37 20.24
C VAL A 61 -0.58 -0.32 21.54
N VAL A 62 0.06 -1.43 21.88
CA VAL A 62 -0.03 -2.00 23.22
C VAL A 62 0.58 -0.95 24.14
N ARG A 63 -0.25 -0.18 24.84
CA ARG A 63 0.25 0.68 25.91
C ARG A 63 0.77 -0.24 27.01
N LEU A 64 2.06 -0.15 27.30
CA LEU A 64 2.63 -0.82 28.46
C LEU A 64 1.89 -0.29 29.69
N PRO A 65 1.41 -1.16 30.60
CA PRO A 65 0.80 -0.70 31.83
C PRO A 65 1.88 0.00 32.68
N GLY A 66 1.80 1.33 32.81
CA GLY A 66 2.59 2.07 33.79
C GLY A 66 3.40 3.29 33.32
N ILE A 67 3.11 3.90 32.17
CA ILE A 67 3.57 5.27 31.84
C ILE A 67 2.39 6.12 31.39
#